data_AF-A0A3C1EEU4-F1
#
_entry.id   AF-A0A3C1EEU4-F1
#
_cell.length_a   1.000
_cell.length_b   1.000
_cell.length_c   1.000
_cell.angle_alpha   90.00
_cell.angle_beta   90.00
_cell.angle_gamma   90.00
#
_symmetry.space_group_name_H-M   'P 1'
#
loop_
_entity.id
_entity.type
_entity.pdbx_description
1 polymer ?
#
loop_
_entity_poly.entity_id
_entity_poly.type
_entity_poly.pdbx_seq_one_letter_code
_entity_poly.pdbx_strand_id
1 'polypeptide(L)'
;MPFLLRRGDLLVVNDTKVIHGRLRGTRGTGGAVEVFLLSPLAEAGAAGEERWEALARPSKRLKEGEEFEFGRVLRVRLERRLDEGRWEV
;
A
#
# COMPACT_ATOMS: atom_id res chain seq x y z
N MET A 1 2.16 31.95 -17.09
CA MET A 1 2.23 32.55 -15.74
C MET A 1 3.55 32.16 -15.03
N PRO A 2 4.75 32.66 -15.42
CA PRO A 2 6.02 32.26 -14.80
C PRO A 2 6.64 33.29 -13.85
N PHE A 3 6.05 34.49 -13.70
CA PHE A 3 6.71 35.64 -13.06
C PHE A 3 6.40 35.82 -11.56
N LEU A 4 5.90 34.79 -10.87
CA LEU A 4 5.53 34.87 -9.44
C LEU A 4 6.52 34.22 -8.48
N LEU A 5 7.57 33.55 -8.97
CA LEU A 5 8.55 32.88 -8.12
C LEU A 5 9.82 33.72 -7.99
N ARG A 6 10.23 33.96 -6.75
CA ARG A 6 11.47 34.66 -6.42
C ARG A 6 12.58 33.65 -6.14
N ARG A 7 13.82 34.13 -6.20
CA ARG A 7 14.99 33.33 -5.85
C ARG A 7 14.91 32.94 -4.37
N GLY A 8 14.77 31.64 -4.08
CA GLY A 8 14.59 31.10 -2.72
C GLY A 8 13.26 30.38 -2.51
N ASP A 9 12.32 30.49 -3.45
CA ASP A 9 11.03 29.80 -3.35
C ASP A 9 11.16 28.32 -3.75
N LEU A 10 10.55 27.43 -2.96
CA LEU A 10 10.44 26.00 -3.27
C LEU A 10 9.06 25.73 -3.88
N LEU A 11 9.05 25.42 -5.17
CA LEU A 11 7.83 24.96 -5.84
C LEU A 11 7.65 23.46 -5.61
N VAL A 12 6.70 23.10 -4.74
CA VAL A 12 6.28 21.71 -4.55
C VAL A 12 5.11 21.44 -5.48
N VAL A 13 5.37 20.71 -6.57
CA VAL A 13 4.34 20.26 -7.51
C VAL A 13 3.84 18.90 -7.05
N ASN A 14 2.54 18.79 -6.83
CA ASN A 14 1.90 17.51 -6.53
C ASN A 14 1.54 16.81 -7.85
N ASP A 15 2.37 15.87 -8.28
CA ASP A 15 2.07 14.95 -9.37
C ASP A 15 1.29 13.74 -8.81
N THR A 16 -0.03 13.87 -8.76
CA THR A 16 -0.90 12.81 -8.21
C THR A 16 -1.17 11.74 -9.27
N LYS A 17 -0.54 10.57 -9.16
CA LYS A 17 -0.97 9.37 -9.89
C LYS A 17 -2.12 8.69 -9.15
N VAL A 18 -3.28 8.59 -9.80
CA VAL A 18 -4.44 7.87 -9.26
C VAL A 18 -4.16 6.37 -9.31
N ILE A 19 -3.93 5.77 -8.15
CA ILE A 19 -3.85 4.32 -7.98
C ILE A 19 -5.17 3.86 -7.38
N HIS A 20 -5.98 3.11 -8.14
CA HIS A 20 -7.28 2.59 -7.71
C HIS A 20 -7.18 1.46 -6.65
N GLY A 21 -6.04 1.31 -5.97
CA GLY A 21 -5.64 0.14 -5.19
C GLY A 21 -6.25 0.04 -3.79
N ARG A 22 -7.45 0.57 -3.53
CA ARG A 22 -8.12 0.36 -2.24
C ARG A 22 -8.88 -0.97 -2.26
N LEU A 23 -8.30 -1.96 -1.60
CA LEU A 23 -8.85 -3.29 -1.42
C LEU A 23 -9.53 -3.38 -0.05
N ARG A 24 -10.74 -3.94 -0.02
CA ARG A 24 -11.50 -4.23 1.22
C ARG A 24 -11.65 -5.72 1.36
N GLY A 25 -11.10 -6.27 2.43
CA GLY A 25 -10.98 -7.70 2.62
C GLY A 25 -11.37 -8.11 4.03
N THR A 26 -11.30 -9.41 4.25
CA THR A 26 -11.59 -10.02 5.54
C THR A 26 -10.38 -10.84 5.95
N ARG A 27 -9.99 -10.71 7.22
CA ARG A 27 -8.97 -11.55 7.85
C ARG A 27 -9.51 -12.97 8.01
N GLY A 28 -8.63 -13.97 8.10
CA GLY A 28 -9.03 -15.33 8.49
C GLY A 28 -9.78 -15.40 9.84
N THR A 29 -9.60 -14.39 10.71
CA THR A 29 -10.31 -14.24 11.99
C THR A 29 -11.70 -13.59 11.88
N GLY A 30 -12.14 -13.20 10.68
CA GLY A 30 -13.43 -12.53 10.43
C GLY A 30 -13.43 -11.01 10.59
N GLY A 31 -12.32 -10.41 11.04
CA GLY A 31 -12.19 -8.95 11.12
C GLY A 31 -12.00 -8.30 9.75
N ALA A 32 -12.58 -7.11 9.55
CA ALA A 32 -12.37 -6.33 8.33
C ALA A 32 -10.94 -5.78 8.24
N VAL A 33 -10.41 -5.71 7.02
CA VAL A 33 -9.12 -5.08 6.70
C VAL A 33 -9.26 -4.24 5.43
N GLU A 34 -8.62 -3.07 5.43
CA GLU A 34 -8.47 -2.25 4.23
C GLU A 34 -6.99 -2.17 3.87
N VAL A 35 -6.66 -2.45 2.61
CA VAL A 35 -5.31 -2.34 2.06
C VAL A 35 -5.34 -1.31 0.94
N PHE A 36 -4.39 -0.38 0.94
CA PHE A 36 -4.25 0.66 -0.07
C PHE A 36 -2.86 0.56 -0.70
N LEU A 37 -2.81 0.05 -1.93
CA LEU A 37 -1.56 -0.11 -2.68
C LEU A 37 -0.96 1.27 -3.01
N LEU A 38 0.31 1.46 -2.69
CA LEU A 38 1.07 2.70 -2.90
C LEU A 38 1.97 2.60 -4.14
N SER A 39 2.79 1.56 -4.24
CA SER A 39 3.69 1.38 -5.37
C SER A 39 4.15 -0.07 -5.51
N PRO A 40 4.33 -0.58 -6.74
CA PRO A 40 4.93 -1.89 -6.94
C PRO A 40 6.40 -1.85 -6.54
N LEU A 41 6.89 -2.94 -5.97
CA LEU A 41 8.30 -3.16 -5.67
C LEU A 41 8.97 -3.86 -6.86
N ALA A 42 10.25 -3.57 -7.09
CA ALA A 42 10.99 -4.11 -8.23
C ALA A 42 11.28 -5.61 -8.11
N GLU A 43 11.31 -6.12 -6.87
CA GLU A 43 11.57 -7.52 -6.57
C GLU A 43 10.25 -8.28 -6.53
N ALA A 44 10.04 -9.21 -7.47
CA ALA A 44 8.93 -10.14 -7.40
C ALA A 44 9.12 -11.12 -6.23
N GLY A 45 8.02 -11.51 -5.61
CA GLY A 45 7.98 -12.56 -4.59
C GLY A 45 8.26 -13.95 -5.14
N ALA A 46 8.11 -14.95 -4.28
CA ALA A 46 8.30 -16.34 -4.71
C ALA A 46 7.34 -16.68 -5.86
N ALA A 47 7.81 -17.50 -6.81
CA ALA A 47 6.99 -17.96 -7.95
C ALA A 47 6.35 -16.85 -8.82
N GLY A 48 6.89 -15.63 -8.82
CA GLY A 48 6.42 -14.54 -9.67
C GLY A 48 5.26 -13.72 -9.09
N GLU A 49 5.03 -13.81 -7.79
CA GLU A 49 4.09 -12.95 -7.07
C GLU A 49 4.50 -11.47 -7.18
N GLU A 50 3.55 -10.58 -7.44
CA GLU A 50 3.83 -9.14 -7.39
C GLU A 50 3.97 -8.69 -5.94
N ARG A 51 5.01 -7.89 -5.65
CA ARG A 51 5.17 -7.25 -4.35
C ARG A 51 4.85 -5.78 -4.44
N TRP A 52 4.17 -5.28 -3.42
CA TRP A 52 3.72 -3.90 -3.35
C TRP A 52 4.01 -3.28 -1.98
N GLU A 53 4.34 -2.00 -1.98
CA GLU A 53 4.19 -1.17 -0.80
C GLU A 53 2.72 -0.80 -0.64
N ALA A 54 2.17 -0.94 0.56
CA ALA A 54 0.77 -0.64 0.83
C ALA A 54 0.53 -0.08 2.24
N LEU A 55 -0.54 0.67 2.41
CA LEU A 55 -1.09 1.02 3.72
C LEU A 55 -2.16 0.01 4.13
N ALA A 56 -2.04 -0.60 5.31
CA ALA A 56 -3.03 -1.56 5.80
C ALA A 56 -3.71 -1.07 7.10
N ARG A 57 -5.02 -1.23 7.21
CA ARG A 57 -5.82 -0.83 8.38
C ARG A 57 -6.73 -1.98 8.86
N PRO A 58 -6.85 -2.23 10.18
CA PRO A 58 -6.24 -1.49 11.29
C PRO A 58 -4.79 -1.94 11.60
N SER A 59 -3.79 -1.16 11.18
CA SER A 59 -2.36 -1.51 11.17
C SER A 59 -1.82 -2.07 12.49
N LYS A 60 -2.23 -1.50 13.63
CA LYS A 60 -1.75 -1.90 14.96
C LYS A 60 -2.05 -3.36 15.33
N ARG A 61 -3.04 -3.98 14.69
CA ARG A 61 -3.50 -5.35 14.98
C ARG A 61 -3.05 -6.37 13.95
N LEU A 62 -2.34 -5.92 12.92
CA LEU A 62 -1.86 -6.76 11.83
C LEU A 62 -0.44 -7.22 12.15
N LYS A 63 -0.13 -8.45 11.76
CA LYS A 63 1.17 -9.10 11.95
C LYS A 63 1.72 -9.57 10.61
N GLU A 64 3.04 -9.66 10.52
CA GLU A 64 3.72 -10.32 9.41
C GLU A 64 3.24 -11.77 9.28
N GLY A 65 3.11 -12.23 8.04
CA GLY A 65 2.54 -13.51 7.66
C GLY A 65 1.01 -13.59 7.67
N GLU A 66 0.29 -12.55 8.11
CA GLU A 66 -1.18 -12.55 7.99
C GLU A 66 -1.63 -12.49 6.54
N GLU A 67 -2.63 -13.32 6.21
CA GLU A 67 -3.27 -13.35 4.91
C GLU A 67 -4.69 -12.79 4.96
N PHE A 68 -5.06 -12.09 3.90
CA PHE A 68 -6.37 -11.49 3.70
C PHE A 68 -6.96 -11.92 2.37
N GLU A 69 -8.25 -12.20 2.37
CA GLU A 69 -8.99 -12.48 1.16
C GLU A 69 -9.79 -11.25 0.73
N PHE A 70 -9.66 -10.88 -0.54
CA PHE A 70 -10.37 -9.78 -1.18
C PHE A 70 -11.32 -10.37 -2.23
N GLY A 71 -12.58 -10.55 -1.82
CA GLY A 71 -13.55 -11.29 -2.63
C GLY A 71 -13.13 -12.75 -2.80
N ARG A 72 -13.20 -13.27 -4.03
CA ARG A 72 -12.85 -14.68 -4.36
C ARG A 72 -11.60 -14.83 -5.21
N VAL A 73 -10.97 -13.73 -5.61
CA VAL A 73 -9.99 -13.69 -6.71
C VAL A 73 -8.61 -13.22 -6.29
N LEU A 74 -8.49 -12.57 -5.13
CA LEU A 74 -7.24 -11.98 -4.69
C LEU A 74 -6.98 -12.32 -3.23
N ARG A 75 -5.76 -12.81 -2.98
CA ARG A 75 -5.19 -12.95 -1.65
C ARG A 75 -3.98 -12.05 -1.54
N VAL A 76 -3.79 -11.48 -0.36
CA VAL A 76 -2.65 -10.64 -0.04
C VAL A 76 -2.08 -11.11 1.27
N ARG A 77 -0.75 -11.20 1.34
CA ARG A 77 -0.02 -11.57 2.56
C ARG A 77 0.78 -10.37 3.01
N LEU A 78 0.80 -10.10 4.32
CA LEU A 78 1.72 -9.12 4.87
C LEU A 78 3.12 -9.74 5.00
N GLU A 79 4.01 -9.40 4.08
CA GLU A 79 5.38 -9.94 4.08
C GLU A 79 6.22 -9.29 5.18
N ARG A 80 6.22 -7.95 5.23
CA ARG A 80 7.06 -7.20 6.16
C ARG A 80 6.45 -5.86 6.53
N ARG A 81 6.58 -5.46 7.79
CA ARG A 81 6.23 -4.12 8.23
C ARG A 81 7.37 -3.15 7.95
N LEU A 82 7.08 -2.08 7.20
CA LEU A 82 8.07 -1.05 6.88
C LEU A 82 8.12 0.03 7.97
N ASP A 83 6.95 0.54 8.36
CA ASP A 83 6.82 1.55 9.44
C ASP A 83 5.38 1.62 10.00
N GLU A 84 4.89 2.80 10.37
CA GLU A 84 3.57 2.99 10.96
C GLU A 84 2.46 2.85 9.92
N GLY A 85 2.02 1.61 9.74
CA GLY A 85 0.90 1.27 8.87
C GLY A 85 1.27 1.02 7.43
N ARG A 86 2.53 1.24 7.01
CA ARG A 86 3.07 0.76 5.74
C ARG A 86 3.61 -0.67 5.85
N TRP A 87 3.30 -1.43 4.83
CA TRP A 87 3.62 -2.85 4.70
C TRP A 87 4.10 -3.16 3.30
N GLU A 88 5.00 -4.11 3.22
CA GLU A 88 5.27 -4.90 2.02
C GLU A 88 4.23 -6.03 1.96
N VAL A 89 3.53 -6.11 0.83
CA VAL A 89 2.44 -7.06 0.60
C VAL A 89 2.54 -7.76 -0.74
#